data_AF-A0A7V1ARE7-F1
#
_entry.id   AF-A0A7V1ARE7-F1
#
_cell.length_a   1.000
_cell.length_b   1.000
_cell.length_c   1.000
_cell.angle_alpha   90.00
_cell.angle_beta   90.00
_cell.angle_gamma   90.00
#
_symmetry.space_group_name_H-M   'P 1'
#
loop_
_entity.id
_entity.type
_entity.pdbx_description
1 polymer ?
#
loop_
_entity_poly.entity_id
_entity_poly.type
_entity_poly.pdbx_seq_one_letter_code
_entity_poly.pdbx_strand_id
1 'polypeptide(L)'
;PDEDLMATAAQLTVLSIVNAAKEWIEPKVSIDEWIVSGGGAHNPVLLKGLAQHLEPARVLLSEEYGLPVDAKEAIAFAVLANEMMNHNPANLPSVTGAERETILGTLSFP
;
A
#
# COMPACT_ATOMS: atom_id res chain seq x y z
N PRO A 1 5.04 -20.43 23.24
CA PRO A 1 6.23 -20.27 22.36
C PRO A 1 5.85 -19.84 20.96
N ASP A 2 5.05 -20.63 20.23
CA ASP A 2 4.68 -20.31 18.84
C ASP A 2 3.70 -19.15 18.75
N GLU A 3 2.75 -19.07 19.69
CA GLU A 3 1.83 -17.91 19.81
C GLU A 3 2.60 -16.61 20.06
N ASP A 4 3.60 -16.63 20.95
CA ASP A 4 4.44 -15.47 21.25
C ASP A 4 5.30 -15.07 20.04
N LEU A 5 5.77 -16.06 19.27
CA LEU A 5 6.52 -15.83 18.04
C LEU A 5 5.63 -15.13 16.99
N MET A 6 4.41 -15.62 16.79
CA MET A 6 3.45 -15.01 15.86
C MET A 6 3.03 -13.60 16.30
N ALA A 7 2.81 -13.41 17.60
CA ALA A 7 2.54 -12.08 18.16
C ALA A 7 3.71 -11.12 17.94
N THR A 8 4.94 -11.59 18.15
CA THR A 8 6.16 -10.81 17.89
C THR A 8 6.29 -10.44 16.41
N ALA A 9 6.04 -11.38 15.50
CA ALA A 9 6.08 -11.12 14.07
C ALA A 9 5.02 -10.09 13.64
N ALA A 10 3.78 -10.21 14.15
CA ALA A 10 2.73 -9.24 13.89
C ALA A 10 3.09 -7.84 14.42
N GLN A 11 3.63 -7.76 15.64
CA GLN A 11 4.07 -6.51 16.25
C GLN A 11 5.23 -5.88 15.46
N LEU A 12 6.18 -6.69 14.99
CA LEU A 12 7.28 -6.23 14.14
C LEU A 12 6.75 -5.61 12.84
N THR A 13 5.75 -6.25 12.20
CA THR A 13 5.11 -5.70 10.99
C THR A 13 4.41 -4.37 11.26
N VAL A 14 3.66 -4.24 12.36
CA VAL A 14 3.00 -2.98 12.72
C VAL A 14 4.03 -1.88 12.96
N LEU A 15 5.03 -2.15 13.80
CA LEU A 15 6.02 -1.15 14.19
C LEU A 15 6.93 -0.74 13.03
N SER A 16 7.25 -1.64 12.11
CA SER A 16 8.04 -1.28 10.92
C SER A 16 7.29 -0.30 10.01
N ILE A 17 5.99 -0.52 9.79
CA ILE A 17 5.13 0.39 9.02
C ILE A 17 5.01 1.74 9.73
N VAL A 18 4.72 1.74 11.03
CA VAL A 18 4.57 2.96 11.84
C VAL A 18 5.86 3.78 11.85
N ASN A 19 7.01 3.12 12.04
CA ASN A 19 8.29 3.82 12.05
C ASN A 19 8.59 4.44 10.68
N ALA A 20 8.30 3.73 9.59
CA ALA A 20 8.47 4.28 8.24
C ALA A 20 7.54 5.48 7.98
N ALA A 21 6.28 5.43 8.44
CA ALA A 21 5.36 6.56 8.34
C ALA A 21 5.87 7.79 9.10
N LYS A 22 6.31 7.60 10.35
CA LYS A 22 6.84 8.67 11.21
C LYS A 22 8.14 9.29 10.69
N GLU A 23 9.01 8.48 10.11
CA GLU A 23 10.30 8.95 9.60
C GLU A 23 10.16 9.66 8.25
N TRP A 24 9.38 9.08 7.33
CA TRP A 24 9.43 9.49 5.91
C TRP A 24 8.22 10.32 5.45
N ILE A 25 7.09 10.25 6.15
CA ILE A 25 5.81 10.85 5.73
C ILE A 25 5.40 12.00 6.66
N GLU A 26 5.21 11.73 7.95
CA GLU A 26 4.69 12.71 8.93
C GLU A 26 5.47 14.04 9.02
N PRO A 27 6.81 14.09 8.83
CA PRO A 27 7.54 15.35 8.83
C PRO A 27 7.23 16.26 7.63
N LYS A 28 6.61 15.71 6.58
CA LYS A 28 6.34 16.40 5.31
C LYS A 28 4.88 16.75 5.13
N VAL A 29 3.97 15.96 5.69
CA VAL A 29 2.53 16.09 5.49
C VAL A 29 1.76 15.54 6.69
N SER A 30 0.66 16.21 7.04
CA SER A 30 -0.29 15.69 8.02
C SER A 30 -1.21 14.69 7.34
N ILE A 31 -1.38 13.51 7.94
CA ILE A 31 -2.21 12.43 7.39
C ILE A 31 -3.51 12.35 8.18
N ASP A 32 -4.64 12.43 7.47
CA ASP A 32 -5.97 12.22 8.06
C ASP A 32 -6.40 10.74 7.96
N GLU A 33 -5.95 10.02 6.93
CA GLU A 33 -6.42 8.69 6.57
C GLU A 33 -5.30 7.80 6.01
N TRP A 34 -5.24 6.56 6.49
CA TRP A 34 -4.41 5.48 6.00
C TRP A 34 -5.30 4.38 5.40
N ILE A 35 -5.19 4.14 4.10
CA ILE A 35 -6.04 3.19 3.38
C ILE A 35 -5.32 1.85 3.20
N VAL A 36 -5.87 0.80 3.80
CA VAL A 36 -5.27 -0.56 3.82
C VAL A 36 -5.93 -1.46 2.77
N SER A 37 -5.12 -2.31 2.16
CA SER A 37 -5.51 -3.25 1.10
C SER A 37 -4.58 -4.48 1.12
N GLY A 38 -4.89 -5.50 0.30
CA GLY A 38 -4.15 -6.76 0.26
C GLY A 38 -4.40 -7.65 1.48
N GLY A 39 -3.78 -8.83 1.51
CA GLY A 39 -4.13 -9.88 2.49
C GLY A 39 -3.97 -9.48 3.96
N GLY A 40 -3.06 -8.55 4.28
CA GLY A 40 -2.86 -8.03 5.64
C GLY A 40 -4.08 -7.25 6.19
N ALA A 41 -4.94 -6.73 5.32
CA ALA A 41 -6.17 -6.05 5.71
C ALA A 41 -7.18 -7.01 6.37
N HIS A 42 -7.10 -8.32 6.11
CA HIS A 42 -7.95 -9.32 6.78
C HIS A 42 -7.44 -9.69 8.18
N ASN A 43 -6.29 -9.16 8.62
CA ASN A 43 -5.71 -9.44 9.92
C ASN A 43 -6.12 -8.38 10.95
N PRO A 44 -7.07 -8.68 11.87
CA PRO A 44 -7.55 -7.70 12.84
C PRO A 44 -6.48 -7.27 13.85
N VAL A 45 -5.46 -8.10 14.11
CA VAL A 45 -4.35 -7.75 15.01
C VAL A 45 -3.48 -6.67 14.38
N LEU A 46 -3.15 -6.80 13.09
CA LEU A 46 -2.39 -5.77 12.37
C LEU A 46 -3.18 -4.47 12.25
N LEU A 47 -4.46 -4.54 11.84
CA LEU A 47 -5.31 -3.34 11.73
C LEU A 47 -5.44 -2.60 13.05
N LYS A 48 -5.69 -3.31 14.15
CA LYS A 48 -5.78 -2.71 15.49
C LYS A 48 -4.46 -2.08 15.90
N GLY A 49 -3.34 -2.77 15.67
CA GLY A 49 -2.01 -2.24 15.98
C GLY A 49 -1.70 -0.97 15.20
N LEU A 50 -1.99 -0.94 13.89
CA LEU A 50 -1.81 0.25 13.06
C LEU A 50 -2.69 1.41 13.54
N ALA A 51 -3.99 1.16 13.76
CA ALA A 51 -4.92 2.19 14.22
C ALA A 51 -4.46 2.84 15.54
N GLN A 52 -3.97 2.04 16.49
CA GLN A 52 -3.48 2.54 17.78
C GLN A 52 -2.22 3.43 17.66
N HIS A 53 -1.31 3.12 16.73
CA HIS A 53 -0.03 3.80 16.63
C HIS A 53 -0.04 5.00 15.68
N LEU A 54 -1.03 5.07 14.78
CA LEU A 54 -1.21 6.10 13.77
C LEU A 54 -2.28 7.14 14.15
N GLU A 55 -2.85 7.07 15.36
CA GLU A 55 -3.73 8.14 15.87
C GLU A 55 -3.03 9.52 15.79
N PRO A 56 -3.75 10.60 15.44
CA PRO A 56 -5.21 10.67 15.26
C PRO A 56 -5.72 10.26 13.87
N ALA A 57 -4.84 9.86 12.94
CA ALA A 57 -5.23 9.48 11.59
C ALA A 57 -6.07 8.19 11.59
N ARG A 58 -7.09 8.13 10.73
CA ARG A 58 -7.97 6.97 10.61
C ARG A 58 -7.32 5.87 9.79
N VAL A 59 -7.41 4.62 10.23
CA VAL A 59 -7.03 3.45 9.41
C VAL A 59 -8.30 2.85 8.83
N LEU A 60 -8.43 2.92 7.50
CA LEU A 60 -9.62 2.54 6.74
C LEU A 60 -9.29 1.41 5.76
N LEU A 61 -10.31 0.65 5.37
CA LEU A 61 -10.16 -0.33 4.29
C LEU A 61 -10.40 0.32 2.93
N SER A 62 -9.67 -0.12 1.92
CA SER A 62 -9.89 0.29 0.52
C SER A 62 -11.33 0.03 0.03
N GLU A 63 -12.03 -0.93 0.63
CA GLU A 63 -13.45 -1.22 0.35
C GLU A 63 -14.37 -0.05 0.66
N GLU A 64 -14.02 0.80 1.64
CA GLU A 64 -14.79 2.00 1.98
C GLU A 64 -14.78 3.03 0.84
N TYR A 65 -13.82 2.92 -0.08
CA TYR A 65 -13.70 3.73 -1.29
C TYR A 65 -14.16 2.96 -2.54
N GLY A 66 -14.84 1.83 -2.38
CA GLY A 66 -15.36 1.01 -3.48
C GLY A 66 -14.29 0.16 -4.18
N LEU A 67 -13.10 0.02 -3.60
CA LEU A 67 -12.02 -0.80 -4.15
C LEU A 67 -11.85 -2.08 -3.32
N PRO A 68 -12.19 -3.27 -3.85
CA PRO A 68 -12.07 -4.51 -3.09
C PRO A 68 -10.62 -4.75 -2.63
N VAL A 69 -10.44 -5.11 -1.36
CA VAL A 69 -9.13 -5.28 -0.71
C VAL A 69 -8.22 -6.21 -1.52
N ASP A 70 -8.76 -7.34 -1.97
CA ASP A 70 -8.01 -8.39 -2.67
C ASP A 70 -7.82 -8.11 -4.16
N ALA A 71 -8.63 -7.20 -4.73
CA ALA A 71 -8.60 -6.92 -6.17
C ALA A 71 -7.68 -5.76 -6.55
N LYS A 72 -7.23 -4.94 -5.59
CA LYS A 72 -6.45 -3.73 -5.85
C LYS A 72 -5.28 -3.97 -6.81
N GLU A 73 -4.48 -5.02 -6.57
CA GLU A 73 -3.28 -5.27 -7.39
C GLU A 73 -3.63 -5.72 -8.81
N ALA A 74 -4.66 -6.57 -8.98
CA ALA A 74 -5.15 -6.97 -10.29
C ALA A 74 -5.70 -5.76 -11.08
N ILE A 75 -6.45 -4.88 -10.41
CA ILE A 75 -6.94 -3.63 -10.98
C ILE A 75 -5.77 -2.71 -11.37
N ALA A 76 -4.73 -2.61 -10.54
CA ALA A 76 -3.53 -1.83 -10.86
C ALA A 76 -2.86 -2.32 -12.15
N PHE A 77 -2.74 -3.64 -12.35
CA PHE A 77 -2.22 -4.18 -13.62
C PHE A 77 -3.12 -3.87 -14.82
N ALA A 78 -4.45 -3.90 -14.66
CA ALA A 78 -5.37 -3.50 -15.71
C ALA A 78 -5.20 -2.02 -16.09
N VAL A 79 -5.01 -1.14 -15.09
CA VAL A 79 -4.68 0.27 -15.32
C VAL A 79 -3.34 0.41 -16.04
N LEU A 80 -2.28 -0.29 -15.61
CA LEU A 80 -0.98 -0.26 -16.30
C LEU A 80 -1.08 -0.70 -17.76
N ALA A 81 -1.89 -1.72 -18.07
CA ALA A 81 -2.15 -2.14 -19.44
C ALA A 81 -2.90 -1.05 -20.24
N ASN A 82 -3.88 -0.38 -19.65
CA ASN A 82 -4.54 0.77 -20.27
C ASN A 82 -3.56 1.91 -20.56
N GLU A 83 -2.70 2.27 -19.62
CA GLU A 83 -1.71 3.32 -19.82
C GLU A 83 -0.73 2.95 -20.94
N MET A 84 -0.30 1.69 -21.01
CA MET A 84 0.51 1.19 -22.12
C MET A 84 -0.19 1.38 -23.48
N MET A 85 -1.45 0.95 -23.57
CA MET A 85 -2.24 1.02 -24.82
C MET A 85 -2.49 2.47 -25.28
N ASN A 86 -2.55 3.41 -24.34
CA ASN A 86 -2.73 4.84 -24.61
C ASN A 86 -1.40 5.61 -24.71
N HIS A 87 -0.25 4.93 -24.65
CA HIS A 87 1.08 5.53 -24.67
C HIS A 87 1.36 6.54 -23.52
N ASN A 88 0.71 6.34 -22.38
CA ASN A 88 0.94 7.15 -21.19
C ASN A 88 2.05 6.52 -20.33
N PRO A 89 3.01 7.32 -19.81
CA PRO A 89 3.92 6.85 -18.78
C PRO A 89 3.17 6.46 -17.50
N ALA A 90 3.58 5.36 -16.87
CA ALA A 90 2.88 4.81 -15.70
C ALA A 90 3.79 4.58 -14.48
N ASN A 91 5.09 4.89 -14.58
CA ASN A 91 5.97 4.94 -13.42
C ASN A 91 6.03 6.36 -12.84
N LEU A 92 6.32 6.44 -11.54
CA LEU A 92 6.69 7.67 -10.87
C LEU A 92 8.20 7.63 -10.57
N PRO A 93 9.04 8.43 -11.25
CA PRO A 93 10.48 8.51 -10.97
C PRO A 93 10.80 8.78 -9.50
N SER A 94 10.01 9.62 -8.84
CA SER A 94 10.14 9.93 -7.40
C SER A 94 9.93 8.73 -6.49
N VAL A 95 9.24 7.69 -6.95
CA VAL A 95 9.01 6.43 -6.21
C VAL A 95 10.00 5.35 -6.63
N THR A 96 10.26 5.24 -7.94
CA THR A 96 11.03 4.14 -8.54
C THR A 96 12.54 4.40 -8.62
N GLY A 97 12.97 5.65 -8.54
CA GLY A 97 14.35 6.06 -8.78
C GLY A 97 14.76 6.06 -10.27
N ALA A 98 13.81 5.88 -11.20
CA ALA A 98 14.09 5.94 -12.62
C ALA A 98 14.56 7.34 -13.07
N GLU A 99 15.42 7.42 -14.08
CA GLU A 99 15.91 8.71 -14.60
C GLU A 99 14.82 9.55 -15.28
N ARG A 100 13.76 8.90 -15.75
CA ARG A 100 12.64 9.54 -16.45
C ARG A 100 11.35 8.73 -16.33
N GLU A 101 10.25 9.40 -16.63
CA GLU A 101 8.97 8.75 -16.89
C GLU A 101 9.07 7.87 -18.15
N THR A 102 8.45 6.70 -18.12
CA THR A 102 8.46 5.71 -19.18
C THR A 102 7.12 4.98 -19.27
N ILE A 103 6.78 4.57 -20.50
CA ILE A 103 5.71 3.61 -20.73
C ILE A 103 6.16 2.26 -20.15
N LEU A 104 5.29 1.62 -19.37
CA LEU A 104 5.52 0.32 -18.77
C LEU A 104 4.79 -0.77 -19.58
N GLY A 105 5.36 -1.97 -19.63
CA GLY A 105 4.73 -3.14 -20.26
C GLY A 105 5.18 -3.43 -21.70
N THR A 106 4.75 -4.58 -22.20
CA THR A 106 4.99 -5.09 -23.57
C THR A 106 3.70 -5.72 -24.10
N LEU A 107 3.40 -5.51 -25.38
CA LEU A 107 2.21 -6.07 -26.02
C LEU A 107 2.59 -7.41 -26.64
N SER A 108 1.89 -8.47 -26.25
CA SER A 108 2.06 -9.81 -26.82
C SER A 108 0.80 -10.21 -27.54
N PHE A 109 0.93 -10.50 -28.83
CA PHE A 109 -0.16 -11.02 -29.65
C PHE A 109 -0.26 -12.55 -29.45
N PRO A 110 -1.48 -13.11 -29.55
CA PRO A 110 -1.71 -14.55 -29.42
C PRO A 110 -1.00 -15.38 -30.51
#